data_AF-A0A1R1PW93-F1
#
_entry.id   AF-A0A1R1PW93-F1
#
_cell.length_a   1.000
_cell.length_b   1.000
_cell.length_c   1.000
_cell.angle_alpha   90.00
_cell.angle_beta   90.00
_cell.angle_gamma   90.00
#
_symmetry.space_group_name_H-M   'P 1'
#
loop_
_entity.id
_entity.type
_entity.pdbx_description
1 polymer ?
#
loop_
_entity_poly.entity_id
_entity_poly.type
_entity_poly.pdbx_seq_one_letter_code
_entity_poly.pdbx_strand_id
1 'polypeptide(L)'
;MCKLLSTHFPKHRLILSDFYKLPDTIEGINGPVVQTRYRGNMVPCSTFRVQPGWFDIFFPTNFELLKKIYTHTRKTAASAGGSYDSEEPVVLTQGEFVTKYADLSKTKTRSGENPMSMLYENNKFILT
;
A
#
# COMPACT_ATOMS: atom_id res chain seq x y z
N MET A 1 -8.27 -11.75 -1.52
CA MET A 1 -8.83 -10.78 -0.56
C MET A 1 -10.12 -10.12 -1.05
N CYS A 2 -10.12 -9.28 -2.10
CA CYS A 2 -11.32 -8.53 -2.53
C CYS A 2 -12.58 -9.40 -2.69
N LYS A 3 -12.47 -10.56 -3.35
CA LYS A 3 -13.60 -11.49 -3.54
C LYS A 3 -14.19 -11.98 -2.20
N LEU A 4 -13.34 -12.38 -1.25
CA LEU A 4 -13.77 -12.83 0.07
C LEU A 4 -14.53 -11.72 0.81
N LEU A 5 -14.00 -10.50 0.76
CA LEU A 5 -14.63 -9.35 1.39
C LEU A 5 -15.97 -9.00 0.74
N SER A 6 -16.06 -9.04 -0.60
CA SER A 6 -17.32 -8.82 -1.31
C SER A 6 -18.37 -9.90 -1.01
N THR A 7 -17.96 -11.16 -0.84
CA THR A 7 -18.88 -12.28 -0.57
C THR A 7 -19.36 -12.29 0.88
N HIS A 8 -18.46 -12.12 1.85
CA HIS A 8 -18.79 -12.33 3.26
C HIS A 8 -19.05 -11.04 4.03
N PHE A 9 -18.58 -9.90 3.54
CA PHE A 9 -18.69 -8.60 4.22
C PHE A 9 -19.10 -7.48 3.25
N PRO A 10 -20.22 -7.57 2.51
CA PRO A 10 -20.52 -6.66 1.39
C PRO A 10 -20.54 -5.14 1.71
N LYS A 11 -20.71 -4.80 3.01
CA LYS A 11 -20.71 -3.42 3.53
C LYS A 11 -19.40 -3.01 4.22
N HIS A 12 -18.30 -3.73 3.98
CA HIS A 12 -17.01 -3.39 4.56
C HIS A 12 -16.50 -2.02 4.07
N ARG A 13 -15.71 -1.36 4.92
CA ARG A 13 -14.86 -0.22 4.54
C ARG A 13 -13.40 -0.62 4.78
N LEU A 14 -12.54 -0.40 3.79
CA LEU A 14 -11.13 -0.69 3.91
C LEU A 14 -10.31 0.59 4.06
N ILE A 15 -9.30 0.48 4.90
CA ILE A 15 -8.15 1.37 4.93
C ILE A 15 -6.93 0.47 4.77
N LEU A 16 -6.23 0.60 3.65
CA LEU A 16 -4.98 -0.12 3.41
C LEU A 16 -3.87 0.90 3.16
N SER A 17 -2.68 0.61 3.65
CA SER A 17 -1.48 1.44 3.47
C SER A 17 -0.29 0.56 3.16
N ASP A 18 0.53 1.00 2.22
CA ASP A 18 1.75 0.32 1.81
C ASP A 18 2.64 1.24 0.96
N PHE A 19 3.88 0.83 0.70
CA PHE A 19 4.79 1.52 -0.19
C PHE A 19 4.43 1.32 -1.66
N TYR A 20 4.23 2.41 -2.40
CA TYR A 20 4.00 2.37 -3.85
C TYR A 20 5.30 2.52 -4.66
N LYS A 21 6.39 2.88 -4.00
CA LYS A 21 7.73 3.02 -4.58
C LYS A 21 8.76 2.54 -3.58
N LEU A 22 9.71 1.74 -4.05
CA LEU A 22 10.81 1.24 -3.25
C LEU A 22 12.15 1.68 -3.90
N PRO A 23 13.20 1.97 -3.10
CA PRO A 23 14.56 2.20 -3.62
C PRO A 23 15.19 0.87 -4.06
N ASP A 24 16.23 0.89 -4.88
CA ASP A 24 17.05 -0.29 -5.22
C ASP A 24 16.25 -1.50 -5.75
N THR A 25 15.16 -1.23 -6.49
CA THR A 25 14.36 -2.28 -7.12
C THR A 25 15.12 -2.90 -8.29
N ILE A 26 14.93 -4.20 -8.49
CA ILE A 26 15.29 -4.88 -9.74
C ILE A 26 14.53 -4.21 -10.89
N GLU A 27 15.19 -4.05 -12.04
CA GLU A 27 14.59 -3.46 -13.23
C GLU A 27 13.31 -4.19 -13.67
N GLY A 28 12.25 -3.43 -13.93
CA GLY A 28 10.97 -3.97 -14.40
C GLY A 28 9.76 -3.19 -13.88
N ILE A 29 8.59 -3.48 -14.46
CA ILE A 29 7.32 -2.91 -14.01
C ILE A 29 6.95 -3.53 -12.66
N ASN A 30 6.76 -2.68 -11.64
CA ASN A 30 6.58 -3.11 -10.24
C ASN A 30 7.71 -4.03 -9.75
N GLY A 31 8.95 -3.78 -10.19
CA GLY A 31 10.11 -4.57 -9.81
C GLY A 31 10.30 -4.62 -8.29
N PRO A 32 10.72 -5.77 -7.72
CA PRO A 32 10.87 -5.91 -6.29
C PRO A 32 12.20 -5.35 -5.80
N VAL A 33 12.25 -5.03 -4.51
CA VAL A 33 13.50 -4.99 -3.75
C VAL A 33 13.79 -6.37 -3.23
N VAL A 34 15.00 -6.85 -3.47
CA VAL A 34 15.53 -8.09 -2.90
C VAL A 34 16.69 -7.69 -2.02
N GLN A 35 16.65 -8.04 -0.73
CA GLN A 35 17.66 -7.58 0.21
C GLN A 35 17.91 -8.58 1.33
N THR A 36 19.06 -8.47 1.97
CA THR A 36 19.40 -9.21 3.19
C THR A 36 20.15 -8.30 4.16
N ARG A 37 20.21 -8.71 5.43
CA ARG A 37 20.99 -8.01 6.46
C ARG A 37 22.38 -8.60 6.54
N TYR A 38 23.38 -7.78 6.25
CA TYR A 38 24.79 -8.14 6.44
C TYR A 38 25.46 -7.14 7.37
N ARG A 39 25.99 -7.64 8.51
CA ARG A 39 26.64 -6.83 9.55
C ARG A 39 25.82 -5.61 9.98
N GLY A 40 24.50 -5.79 10.12
CA GLY A 40 23.56 -4.74 10.54
C GLY A 40 23.09 -3.79 9.44
N ASN A 41 23.63 -3.90 8.21
CA ASN A 41 23.23 -3.06 7.08
C ASN A 41 22.34 -3.84 6.10
N MET A 42 21.39 -3.15 5.48
CA MET A 42 20.61 -3.70 4.37
C MET A 42 21.47 -3.70 3.12
N VAL A 43 21.59 -4.86 2.46
CA VAL A 43 22.33 -5.02 1.20
C VAL A 43 21.35 -5.45 0.12
N PRO A 44 21.11 -4.60 -0.91
CA PRO A 44 20.25 -4.96 -2.02
C PRO A 44 20.92 -5.96 -2.97
N CYS A 45 20.12 -6.77 -3.64
CA CYS A 45 20.53 -7.75 -4.63
C CYS A 45 20.00 -7.34 -6.01
N SER A 46 20.81 -7.55 -7.05
CA SER A 46 20.43 -7.23 -8.44
C SER A 46 19.50 -8.28 -9.09
N THR A 47 19.18 -9.37 -8.39
CA THR A 47 18.30 -10.43 -8.90
C THR A 47 17.47 -11.07 -7.79
N PHE A 48 16.29 -11.59 -8.14
CA PHE A 48 15.45 -12.40 -7.25
C PHE A 48 15.81 -13.89 -7.29
N ARG A 49 16.76 -14.29 -8.16
CA ARG A 49 17.25 -15.66 -8.29
C ARG A 49 18.29 -15.98 -7.21
N VAL A 50 17.93 -15.69 -5.97
CA VAL A 50 18.75 -15.87 -4.76
C VAL A 50 18.36 -17.16 -4.04
N GLN A 51 19.12 -17.54 -3.01
CA GLN A 51 18.81 -18.73 -2.21
C GLN A 51 17.46 -18.55 -1.48
N PRO A 52 16.47 -19.45 -1.70
CA PRO A 52 15.16 -19.33 -1.08
C PRO A 52 15.24 -19.32 0.46
N GLY A 53 14.48 -18.42 1.08
CA GLY A 53 14.39 -18.31 2.55
C GLY A 53 15.48 -17.45 3.22
N TRP A 54 16.44 -16.91 2.47
CA TRP A 54 17.55 -16.10 3.01
C TRP A 54 17.44 -14.59 2.76
N PHE A 55 16.54 -14.19 1.87
CA PHE A 55 16.40 -12.81 1.41
C PHE A 55 14.96 -12.36 1.57
N ASP A 56 14.79 -11.13 2.03
CA ASP A 56 13.51 -10.45 2.05
C ASP A 56 13.23 -9.88 0.65
N ILE A 57 12.01 -10.12 0.16
CA ILE A 57 11.55 -9.65 -1.15
C ILE A 57 10.29 -8.81 -0.96
N PHE A 58 10.36 -7.54 -1.37
CA PHE A 58 9.26 -6.59 -1.28
C PHE A 58 8.87 -6.12 -2.67
N PHE A 59 7.57 -6.10 -2.97
CA PHE A 59 7.05 -5.51 -4.19
C PHE A 59 6.37 -4.18 -3.87
N PRO A 60 6.52 -3.15 -4.72
CA PRO A 60 5.73 -1.93 -4.56
C PRO A 60 4.25 -2.23 -4.85
N THR A 61 3.36 -1.69 -4.03
CA THR A 61 1.93 -1.81 -4.26
C THR A 61 1.48 -0.85 -5.36
N ASN A 62 0.84 -1.38 -6.40
CA ASN A 62 0.20 -0.57 -7.43
C ASN A 62 -1.24 -0.22 -7.02
N PHE A 63 -1.38 0.91 -6.32
CA PHE A 63 -2.67 1.38 -5.79
C PHE A 63 -3.73 1.62 -6.87
N GLU A 64 -3.31 2.04 -8.06
CA GLU A 64 -4.24 2.37 -9.14
C GLU A 64 -4.84 1.09 -9.75
N LEU A 65 -4.03 0.04 -9.86
CA LEU A 65 -4.49 -1.29 -10.22
C LEU A 65 -5.35 -1.90 -9.10
N LEU A 66 -4.94 -1.77 -7.84
CA LEU A 66 -5.70 -2.27 -6.69
C LEU A 66 -7.10 -1.64 -6.63
N LYS A 67 -7.21 -0.32 -6.82
CA LYS A 67 -8.49 0.39 -6.93
C LYS A 67 -9.37 -0.21 -8.04
N LYS A 68 -8.81 -0.41 -9.24
CA LYS A 68 -9.54 -1.02 -10.36
C LYS A 68 -10.05 -2.43 -10.03
N ILE A 69 -9.20 -3.28 -9.45
CA ILE A 69 -9.56 -4.65 -9.05
C ILE A 69 -10.67 -4.64 -8.00
N TYR A 70 -10.54 -3.79 -6.98
CA TYR A 70 -11.52 -3.66 -5.91
C TYR A 70 -12.88 -3.20 -6.44
N THR A 71 -12.93 -2.10 -7.21
CA THR A 71 -14.15 -1.59 -7.83
C THR A 71 -14.80 -2.64 -8.74
N HIS A 72 -14.01 -3.33 -9.58
CA HIS A 72 -14.52 -4.38 -10.45
C HIS A 72 -15.15 -5.53 -9.66
N THR A 73 -14.46 -6.01 -8.63
CA THR A 73 -14.93 -7.15 -7.81
C THR A 73 -16.26 -6.84 -7.11
N ARG A 74 -16.42 -5.61 -6.58
CA ARG A 74 -17.68 -5.17 -5.96
C ARG A 74 -18.81 -5.08 -6.98
N LYS A 75 -18.55 -4.51 -8.16
CA LYS A 75 -19.54 -4.42 -9.25
C LYS A 75 -20.01 -5.80 -9.68
N THR A 76 -19.09 -6.76 -9.86
CA THR A 76 -19.46 -8.15 -10.18
C THR A 76 -20.30 -8.80 -9.09
N ALA A 77 -19.96 -8.60 -7.81
CA ALA A 77 -20.74 -9.14 -6.70
C ALA A 77 -22.15 -8.54 -6.65
N ALA A 78 -22.30 -7.26 -6.98
CA ALA A 78 -23.59 -6.58 -7.05
C ALA A 78 -24.46 -7.10 -8.18
N SER A 79 -23.89 -7.30 -9.37
CA SER A 79 -24.60 -7.90 -10.51
C SER A 79 -25.07 -9.33 -10.23
N ALA A 80 -24.46 -10.03 -9.27
CA ALA A 80 -24.85 -11.37 -8.84
C ALA A 80 -25.92 -11.37 -7.71
N GLY A 81 -26.61 -10.24 -7.49
CA GLY A 81 -27.66 -10.09 -6.47
C GLY A 81 -27.16 -9.58 -5.11
N GLY A 82 -25.89 -9.17 -5.01
CA GLY A 82 -25.35 -8.48 -3.85
C GLY A 82 -25.74 -7.00 -3.79
N SER A 83 -25.55 -6.38 -2.63
CA SER A 83 -25.61 -4.91 -2.49
C SER A 83 -24.20 -4.37 -2.22
N TYR A 84 -23.88 -3.20 -2.76
CA TYR A 84 -22.63 -2.51 -2.47
C TYR A 84 -22.84 -1.00 -2.44
N ASP A 85 -21.98 -0.32 -1.70
CA ASP A 85 -21.91 1.14 -1.66
C ASP A 85 -21.31 1.67 -2.96
N SER A 86 -21.94 2.67 -3.56
CA SER A 86 -21.48 3.33 -4.78
C SER A 86 -20.28 4.26 -4.58
N GLU A 87 -19.85 4.49 -3.33
CA GLU A 87 -18.63 5.24 -3.05
C GLU A 87 -17.41 4.57 -3.74
N GLU A 88 -16.77 5.31 -4.64
CA GLU A 88 -15.57 4.85 -5.33
C GLU A 88 -14.35 5.00 -4.40
N PRO A 89 -13.43 4.01 -4.39
CA PRO A 89 -12.24 4.09 -3.58
C PRO A 89 -11.39 5.33 -3.90
N VAL A 90 -10.81 5.93 -2.87
CA VAL A 90 -9.90 7.06 -3.00
C VAL A 90 -8.48 6.59 -2.69
N VAL A 91 -7.53 6.97 -3.54
CA VAL A 91 -6.10 6.75 -3.30
C VAL A 91 -5.49 8.08 -2.90
N LEU A 92 -4.75 8.08 -1.79
CA LEU A 92 -4.11 9.27 -1.24
C LEU A 92 -2.63 8.96 -1.00
N THR A 93 -1.75 9.91 -1.25
CA THR A 93 -0.41 9.89 -0.69
C THR A 93 -0.46 9.97 0.84
N GLN A 94 0.60 9.52 1.51
CA GLN A 94 0.77 9.70 2.95
C GLN A 94 0.51 11.16 3.38
N GLY A 95 1.11 12.12 2.65
CA GLY A 95 0.98 13.55 2.94
C GLY A 95 -0.47 14.05 2.84
N GLU A 96 -1.19 13.68 1.80
CA GLU A 96 -2.61 14.03 1.64
C GLU A 96 -3.47 13.41 2.74
N PHE A 97 -3.21 12.14 3.09
CA PHE A 97 -3.94 11.44 4.14
C PHE A 97 -3.76 12.13 5.50
N VAL A 98 -2.53 12.39 5.92
CA VAL A 98 -2.26 12.99 7.24
C VAL A 98 -2.74 14.44 7.31
N THR A 99 -2.64 15.20 6.23
CA THR A 99 -3.16 16.57 6.17
C THR A 99 -4.68 16.60 6.35
N LYS A 100 -5.38 15.62 5.78
CA LYS A 100 -6.84 15.55 5.83
C LYS A 100 -7.39 14.99 7.13
N TYR A 101 -6.71 14.00 7.72
CA TYR A 101 -7.28 13.18 8.81
C TYR A 101 -6.53 13.26 10.14
N ALA A 102 -5.29 13.79 10.18
CA ALA A 102 -4.52 13.86 11.41
C ALA A 102 -4.54 15.27 12.04
N ASP A 103 -4.38 15.31 13.37
CA ASP A 103 -4.04 16.54 14.08
C ASP A 103 -2.53 16.77 13.96
N LEU A 104 -2.13 17.59 12.98
CA LEU A 104 -0.72 17.85 12.67
C LEU A 104 0.07 18.44 13.85
N SER A 105 -0.61 19.05 14.83
CA SER A 105 0.07 19.55 16.04
C SER A 105 0.54 18.40 16.93
N LYS A 106 -0.17 17.28 16.92
CA LYS A 106 0.12 16.07 17.72
C LYS A 106 1.02 15.07 17.00
N THR A 107 1.31 15.28 15.72
CA THR A 107 2.26 14.45 14.96
C THR A 107 3.66 15.05 14.88
N LYS A 108 3.90 16.18 15.55
CA LYS A 108 5.24 16.79 15.66
C LYS A 108 6.07 16.12 16.74
N THR A 109 7.30 15.82 16.40
CA THR A 109 8.33 15.41 17.34
C THR A 109 8.73 16.58 18.25
N ARG A 110 9.43 16.29 19.34
CA ARG A 110 9.96 17.32 20.24
C ARG A 110 10.91 18.30 19.54
N SER A 111 11.61 17.86 18.50
CA SER A 111 12.49 18.70 17.66
C SER A 111 11.74 19.53 16.62
N GLY A 112 10.42 19.38 16.48
CA GLY A 112 9.56 20.20 15.62
C GLY A 112 9.24 19.59 14.25
N GLU A 113 9.95 18.53 13.83
CA GLU A 113 9.67 17.81 12.58
C GLU A 113 8.38 16.98 12.69
N ASN A 114 7.71 16.76 11.56
CA ASN A 114 6.56 15.88 11.46
C ASN A 114 6.89 14.67 10.58
N PRO A 115 7.31 13.54 11.18
CA PRO A 115 7.72 12.33 10.45
C PRO A 115 6.64 11.81 9.51
N MET A 116 5.37 11.94 9.91
CA MET A 116 4.24 11.41 9.17
C MET A 116 4.00 12.15 7.85
N SER A 117 4.41 13.43 7.74
CA SER A 117 4.35 14.20 6.50
C SER A 117 5.69 14.26 5.76
N MET A 118 6.82 14.01 6.42
CA MET A 118 8.16 14.26 5.86
C MET A 118 8.96 13.00 5.46
N LEU A 119 8.75 11.84 6.11
CA LEU A 119 9.64 10.68 5.92
C LEU A 119 9.07 9.57 5.02
N TYR A 120 7.75 9.45 4.93
CA TYR A 120 7.07 8.33 4.26
C TYR A 120 6.37 8.75 2.96
N GLU A 121 7.00 9.60 2.17
CA GLU A 121 6.45 10.13 0.91
C GLU A 121 6.20 9.05 -0.15
N ASN A 122 6.84 7.88 0.00
CA ASN A 122 6.66 6.71 -0.86
C ASN A 122 5.53 5.77 -0.40
N ASN A 123 4.74 6.16 0.61
CA ASN A 123 3.56 5.43 1.06
C ASN A 123 2.28 6.04 0.49
N LYS A 124 1.29 5.18 0.22
CA LYS A 124 -0.06 5.57 -0.18
C LYS A 124 -1.10 4.83 0.67
N PHE A 125 -2.29 5.40 0.70
CA PHE A 125 -3.50 4.82 1.28
C PHE A 125 -4.53 4.56 0.19
N ILE A 126 -5.31 3.51 0.35
CA ILE A 126 -6.62 3.37 -0.31
C ILE A 126 -7.72 3.32 0.75
N LEU A 127 -8.74 4.15 0.55
CA LEU A 127 -9.92 4.29 1.41
C LEU A 127 -11.17 3.95 0.60
N THR A 128 -12.13 3.26 1.22
CA THR A 128 -13.39 2.83 0.57
C THR A 128 -14.62 3.13 1.39
#